data_AF-A0A0C9S4V2-F1
#
_entry.id   AF-A0A0C9S4V2-F1
#
_cell.length_a   1.000
_cell.length_b   1.000
_cell.length_c   1.000
_cell.angle_alpha   90.00
_cell.angle_beta   90.00
_cell.angle_gamma   90.00
#
_symmetry.space_group_name_H-M   'P 1'
#
loop_
_entity.id
_entity.type
_entity.pdbx_description
1 polymer ?
#
loop_
_entity_poly.entity_id
_entity_poly.type
_entity_poly.pdbx_seq_one_letter_code
_entity_poly.pdbx_strand_id
1 'polypeptide(L)'
;MHRLAGGLVLIMVFASKGTSTEVDLDTQLEYYVRTKIPEVYSWGLTKHYSYWTLKMNSSKEHSIESRLEGWKCEGGKNSSSHFEPSLCRDQFIWNVSRSIRSPFPLSVNLSVAVIHNDTLEEAFVLIDLTNRTSIIWEPQGNNLTSPTKEILQESCNFSATATFQGRFAYKIRPRGDH
;
A
#
# COMPACT_ATOMS: atom_id res chain seq x y z
N MET A 1 -26.94 -26.86 6.61
CA MET A 1 -26.32 -25.87 7.52
C MET A 1 -24.86 -25.69 7.12
N HIS A 2 -24.46 -24.50 6.66
CA HIS A 2 -23.05 -24.20 6.35
C HIS A 2 -22.29 -23.88 7.65
N ARG A 3 -21.11 -24.46 7.83
CA ARG A 3 -20.23 -24.14 8.96
C ARG A 3 -19.25 -23.04 8.55
N LEU A 4 -19.18 -21.99 9.37
CA LEU A 4 -18.25 -20.87 9.20
C LEU A 4 -17.11 -21.03 10.20
N ALA A 5 -15.89 -20.81 9.72
CA ALA A 5 -14.68 -20.87 10.54
C ALA A 5 -13.76 -19.71 10.17
N GLY A 6 -12.99 -19.23 11.15
CA GLY A 6 -12.04 -18.13 10.99
C GLY A 6 -10.60 -18.61 11.11
N GLY A 7 -9.72 -18.12 10.23
CA GLY A 7 -8.29 -18.36 10.27
C GLY A 7 -7.52 -17.08 10.58
N LEU A 8 -6.44 -17.19 11.36
CA LEU A 8 -5.47 -16.10 11.55
C LEU A 8 -4.41 -16.19 10.44
N VAL A 9 -4.19 -15.09 9.73
CA VAL A 9 -3.08 -14.95 8.77
C VAL A 9 -2.19 -13.84 9.28
N LEU A 10 -1.01 -14.20 9.75
CA LEU A 10 0.04 -13.27 10.12
C LEU A 10 1.10 -13.33 9.00
N ILE A 11 1.05 -12.40 8.06
CA ILE A 11 2.07 -12.27 7.01
C ILE A 11 2.96 -11.11 7.41
N MET A 12 4.13 -11.42 7.95
CA MET A 12 5.23 -10.45 8.00
C MET A 12 5.99 -10.54 6.68
N VAL A 13 5.82 -9.53 5.82
CA VAL A 13 6.58 -9.43 4.57
C VAL A 13 7.94 -8.80 4.89
N PHE A 14 8.99 -9.62 4.94
CA PHE A 14 10.36 -9.14 5.01
C PHE A 14 10.91 -9.01 3.58
N ALA A 15 10.98 -7.80 3.06
CA ALA A 15 11.70 -7.53 1.82
C ALA A 15 13.21 -7.48 2.14
N SER A 16 13.90 -8.62 2.06
CA SER A 16 15.37 -8.63 2.11
C SER A 16 15.94 -8.03 0.81
N LYS A 17 17.04 -7.27 0.90
CA LYS A 17 17.79 -6.78 -0.27
C LYS A 17 18.16 -7.99 -1.14
N GLY A 18 17.47 -8.17 -2.27
CA GLY A 18 17.73 -9.23 -3.25
C GLY A 18 16.54 -10.12 -3.63
N THR A 19 15.49 -10.26 -2.81
CA THR A 19 14.40 -11.22 -3.09
C THR A 19 13.29 -10.63 -3.96
N SER A 20 13.36 -10.91 -5.27
CA SER A 20 12.47 -10.40 -6.34
C SER A 20 11.13 -11.11 -6.39
N THR A 21 10.28 -10.93 -5.39
CA THR A 21 8.91 -11.42 -5.45
C THR A 21 7.95 -10.34 -5.01
N GLU A 22 7.25 -9.77 -5.99
CA GLU A 22 5.97 -9.12 -5.76
C GLU A 22 5.09 -10.10 -4.96
N VAL A 23 4.58 -9.66 -3.82
CA VAL A 23 3.72 -10.50 -2.96
C VAL A 23 2.28 -10.23 -3.35
N ASP A 24 1.61 -11.25 -3.86
CA ASP A 24 0.18 -11.25 -4.18
C ASP A 24 -0.59 -11.98 -3.06
N LEU A 25 -1.28 -11.22 -2.22
CA LEU A 25 -1.92 -11.76 -1.01
C LEU A 25 -3.09 -12.71 -1.33
N ASP A 26 -3.82 -12.47 -2.42
CA ASP A 26 -4.90 -13.35 -2.87
C ASP A 26 -4.34 -14.72 -3.28
N THR A 27 -3.24 -14.73 -4.05
CA THR A 27 -2.54 -15.94 -4.48
C THR A 27 -1.98 -16.73 -3.30
N GLN A 28 -1.36 -16.04 -2.33
CA GLN A 28 -0.82 -16.69 -1.13
C GLN A 28 -1.93 -17.32 -0.28
N LEU A 29 -3.07 -16.63 -0.13
CA LEU A 29 -4.20 -17.20 0.59
C LEU A 29 -4.79 -18.40 -0.15
N GLU A 30 -4.99 -18.29 -1.46
CA GLU A 30 -5.53 -19.39 -2.26
C GLU A 30 -4.65 -20.65 -2.11
N TYR A 31 -3.33 -20.49 -2.22
CA TYR A 31 -2.38 -21.58 -2.00
C TYR A 31 -2.53 -22.20 -0.61
N TYR A 32 -2.58 -21.36 0.44
CA TYR A 32 -2.78 -21.83 1.82
C TYR A 32 -4.10 -22.60 1.98
N VAL A 33 -5.22 -22.02 1.54
CA VAL A 33 -6.55 -22.59 1.69
C VAL A 33 -6.64 -23.93 0.97
N ARG A 34 -6.19 -24.00 -0.29
CA ARG A 34 -6.22 -25.24 -1.09
C ARG A 34 -5.34 -26.33 -0.50
N THR A 35 -4.19 -25.96 0.07
CA THR A 35 -3.22 -26.93 0.59
C THR A 35 -3.58 -27.42 1.99
N LYS A 36 -4.11 -26.54 2.84
CA LYS A 36 -4.31 -26.83 4.27
C LYS A 36 -5.76 -27.12 4.64
N ILE A 37 -6.73 -26.67 3.84
CA ILE A 37 -8.16 -26.79 4.15
C ILE A 37 -8.95 -27.16 2.88
N PRO A 38 -8.77 -28.38 2.34
CA PRO A 38 -9.32 -28.77 1.04
C PRO A 38 -10.86 -28.76 0.99
N GLU A 39 -11.55 -28.77 2.14
CA GLU A 39 -13.01 -28.68 2.24
C GLU A 39 -13.55 -27.26 2.00
N VAL A 40 -12.66 -26.26 1.97
CA VAL A 40 -13.05 -24.88 1.69
C VAL A 40 -13.44 -24.74 0.22
N TYR A 41 -14.63 -24.19 -0.01
CA TYR A 41 -15.12 -23.91 -1.36
C TYR A 41 -15.30 -22.40 -1.62
N SER A 42 -15.13 -21.56 -0.59
CA SER A 42 -15.23 -20.11 -0.70
C SER A 42 -14.45 -19.46 0.43
N TRP A 43 -13.71 -18.39 0.14
CA TRP A 43 -12.96 -17.59 1.10
C TRP A 43 -13.00 -16.12 0.71
N GLY A 44 -12.64 -15.25 1.66
CA GLY A 44 -12.53 -13.81 1.42
C GLY A 44 -11.62 -13.12 2.42
N LEU A 45 -10.76 -12.25 1.90
CA LEU A 45 -9.79 -11.45 2.63
C LEU A 45 -10.38 -10.14 3.17
N THR A 46 -11.28 -9.54 2.42
CA THR A 46 -11.74 -8.17 2.66
C THR A 46 -13.03 -8.13 3.46
N LYS A 47 -13.32 -6.96 4.05
CA LYS A 47 -14.59 -6.66 4.75
C LYS A 47 -15.86 -6.87 3.91
N HIS A 48 -15.73 -7.04 2.59
CA HIS A 48 -16.86 -7.24 1.68
C HIS A 48 -17.33 -8.71 1.63
N TYR A 49 -16.56 -9.65 2.19
CA TYR A 49 -16.98 -11.04 2.25
C TYR A 49 -18.19 -11.22 3.19
N SER A 50 -19.10 -12.13 2.82
CA SER A 50 -20.41 -12.27 3.50
C SER A 50 -20.32 -12.49 5.01
N TYR A 51 -19.24 -13.11 5.49
CA TYR A 51 -19.02 -13.30 6.94
C TYR A 51 -18.98 -11.96 7.70
N TRP A 52 -18.27 -10.98 7.15
CA TRP A 52 -18.10 -9.66 7.75
C TRP A 52 -19.35 -8.79 7.59
N THR A 53 -19.94 -8.79 6.39
CA THR A 53 -21.10 -7.93 6.09
C THR A 53 -22.37 -8.38 6.82
N LEU A 54 -22.54 -9.68 7.05
CA LEU A 54 -23.64 -10.24 7.82
C LEU A 54 -23.39 -10.23 9.34
N LYS A 55 -22.30 -9.60 9.80
CA LYS A 55 -21.91 -9.51 11.22
C LYS A 55 -21.90 -10.86 11.93
N MET A 56 -21.42 -11.90 11.24
CA MET A 56 -21.25 -13.24 11.82
C MET A 56 -20.03 -13.33 12.73
N ASN A 57 -19.20 -12.28 12.74
CA ASN A 57 -18.02 -12.13 13.56
C ASN A 57 -18.36 -11.74 15.01
N SER A 58 -17.50 -12.14 15.94
CA SER A 58 -17.56 -11.62 17.32
C SER A 58 -17.04 -10.18 17.39
N SER A 59 -17.31 -9.46 18.49
CA SER A 59 -16.84 -8.08 18.70
C SER A 59 -15.31 -7.93 18.71
N LYS A 60 -14.55 -9.03 18.87
CA LYS A 60 -13.08 -9.04 18.86
C LYS A 60 -12.49 -9.44 17.50
N GLU A 61 -13.32 -9.82 16.55
CA GLU A 61 -12.90 -10.24 15.21
C GLU A 61 -13.12 -9.12 14.20
N HIS A 62 -12.13 -8.90 13.36
CA HIS A 62 -12.21 -7.96 12.24
C HIS A 62 -11.56 -8.58 11.00
N SER A 63 -12.00 -8.10 9.84
CA SER A 63 -11.33 -8.39 8.57
C SER A 63 -9.91 -7.86 8.59
N ILE A 64 -9.07 -8.37 7.69
CA ILE A 64 -7.70 -7.85 7.54
C ILE A 64 -7.74 -6.36 7.19
N GLU A 65 -6.94 -5.59 7.92
CA GLU A 65 -6.64 -4.18 7.70
C GLU A 65 -5.15 -4.03 7.41
N SER A 66 -4.80 -3.09 6.54
CA SER A 66 -3.44 -2.75 6.20
C SER A 66 -3.01 -1.45 6.86
N ARG A 67 -1.73 -1.37 7.23
CA ARG A 67 -1.08 -0.15 7.73
C ARG A 67 0.27 0.00 7.08
N LEU A 68 0.63 1.24 6.77
CA LEU A 68 1.94 1.60 6.26
C LEU A 68 2.61 2.51 7.29
N GLU A 69 3.74 2.07 7.83
CA GLU A 69 4.40 2.72 8.96
C GLU A 69 5.91 2.87 8.73
N GLY A 70 6.53 3.77 9.48
CA GLY A 70 7.99 3.94 9.47
C GLY A 70 8.55 4.44 8.14
N TRP A 71 7.83 5.35 7.47
CA TRP A 71 8.33 6.00 6.26
C TRP A 71 9.64 6.72 6.55
N LYS A 72 10.68 6.42 5.77
CA LYS A 72 12.01 7.06 5.87
C LYS A 72 12.52 7.38 4.49
N CYS A 73 13.22 8.50 4.36
CA CYS A 73 13.94 8.95 3.19
C CYS A 73 15.43 8.97 3.57
N GLU A 74 16.23 8.06 2.99
CA GLU A 74 17.62 7.83 3.36
C GLU A 74 18.57 8.17 2.19
N GLY A 75 19.70 8.78 2.52
CA GLY A 75 20.74 9.11 1.54
C GLY A 75 20.37 10.25 0.59
N GLY A 76 19.61 11.23 1.09
CA GLY A 76 19.25 12.45 0.37
C GLY A 76 20.46 13.09 -0.32
N LYS A 77 20.40 13.20 -1.65
CA LYS A 77 21.36 13.96 -2.44
C LYS A 77 20.70 15.28 -2.84
N ASN A 78 21.29 16.37 -2.36
CA ASN A 78 20.92 17.70 -2.82
C ASN A 78 21.73 18.03 -4.06
N SER A 79 21.06 18.31 -5.18
CA SER A 79 21.70 18.95 -6.32
C SER A 79 21.26 20.41 -6.37
N SER A 80 22.17 21.31 -6.00
CA SER A 80 22.00 22.73 -6.28
C SER A 80 22.69 23.06 -7.60
N SER A 81 21.91 23.29 -8.65
CA SER A 81 22.38 24.07 -9.79
C SER A 81 21.99 25.53 -9.54
N HIS A 82 22.93 26.47 -9.70
CA HIS A 82 22.62 27.89 -9.70
C HIS A 82 21.50 28.18 -10.72
N PHE A 83 20.36 28.64 -10.25
CA PHE A 83 19.23 28.97 -11.10
C PHE A 83 18.62 30.29 -10.64
N GLU A 84 18.45 31.22 -11.58
CA GLU A 84 17.60 32.39 -11.42
C GLU A 84 16.20 32.03 -11.95
N PRO A 85 15.18 31.91 -11.09
CA PRO A 85 13.87 31.50 -11.52
C PRO A 85 13.02 32.72 -11.91
N SER A 86 12.38 32.66 -13.06
CA SER A 86 11.18 33.49 -13.31
C SER A 86 9.89 32.73 -13.02
N LEU A 87 9.92 31.38 -12.98
CA LEU A 87 8.81 30.49 -12.60
C LEU A 87 9.35 29.14 -12.08
N CYS A 88 9.02 28.76 -10.84
CA CYS A 88 9.33 27.44 -10.26
C CYS A 88 8.08 26.56 -10.21
N ARG A 89 8.26 25.25 -10.41
CA ARG A 89 7.21 24.23 -10.28
C ARG A 89 7.78 23.07 -9.49
N ASP A 90 7.04 22.59 -8.50
CA ASP A 90 7.44 21.39 -7.78
C ASP A 90 6.84 20.16 -8.46
N GLN A 91 7.65 19.12 -8.53
CA GLN A 91 7.21 17.80 -8.96
C GLN A 91 7.82 16.77 -8.02
N PHE A 92 6.97 15.99 -7.39
CA PHE A 92 7.36 14.91 -6.50
C PHE A 92 7.11 13.58 -7.20
N ILE A 93 8.16 12.77 -7.29
CA ILE A 93 8.10 11.46 -7.93
C ILE A 93 8.52 10.40 -6.92
N TRP A 94 7.63 9.46 -6.62
CA TRP A 94 7.94 8.29 -5.81
C TRP A 94 7.98 7.06 -6.70
N ASN A 95 9.18 6.52 -6.90
CA ASN A 95 9.39 5.30 -7.67
C ASN A 95 9.51 4.09 -6.73
N VAL A 96 8.51 3.21 -6.79
CA VAL A 96 8.44 1.99 -5.99
C VAL A 96 9.10 0.87 -6.81
N SER A 97 10.29 0.44 -6.41
CA SER A 97 11.04 -0.59 -7.16
C SER A 97 10.30 -1.92 -7.26
N ARG A 98 9.46 -2.25 -6.27
CA ARG A 98 8.66 -3.48 -6.21
C ARG A 98 7.30 -3.17 -5.59
N SER A 99 6.23 -3.27 -6.36
CA SER A 99 4.85 -3.10 -5.89
C SER A 99 4.45 -4.20 -4.90
N ILE A 100 3.50 -3.88 -4.02
CA ILE A 100 2.78 -4.88 -3.22
C ILE A 100 1.41 -5.06 -3.87
N ARG A 101 1.12 -6.28 -4.34
CA ARG A 101 -0.20 -6.64 -4.86
C ARG A 101 -1.11 -7.05 -3.73
N SER A 102 -1.98 -6.13 -3.38
CA SER A 102 -2.80 -6.23 -2.19
C SER A 102 -4.21 -5.73 -2.49
N PRO A 103 -5.26 -6.42 -2.04
CA PRO A 103 -6.62 -5.89 -2.08
C PRO A 103 -6.86 -4.82 -0.98
N PHE A 104 -5.85 -4.56 -0.14
CA PHE A 104 -5.91 -3.59 0.95
C PHE A 104 -5.08 -2.34 0.62
N PRO A 105 -5.63 -1.14 0.85
CA PRO A 105 -4.95 0.12 0.56
C PRO A 105 -3.73 0.33 1.47
N LEU A 106 -2.59 0.65 0.87
CA LEU A 106 -1.32 0.98 1.51
C LEU A 106 -1.06 2.47 1.37
N SER A 107 -1.83 3.25 2.12
CA SER A 107 -1.76 4.71 2.07
C SER A 107 -0.93 5.28 3.21
N VAL A 108 -0.15 6.32 2.92
CA VAL A 108 0.59 7.12 3.91
C VAL A 108 0.35 8.60 3.65
N ASN A 109 0.20 9.38 4.71
CA ASN A 109 0.17 10.83 4.62
C ASN A 109 1.58 11.37 4.83
N LEU A 110 2.14 12.03 3.81
CA LEU A 110 3.47 12.63 3.88
C LEU A 110 3.35 14.15 4.01
N SER A 111 4.24 14.73 4.80
CA SER A 111 4.53 16.15 4.80
C SER A 111 5.68 16.43 3.84
N VAL A 112 5.49 17.40 2.95
CA VAL A 112 6.48 17.84 1.95
C VAL A 112 6.49 19.36 1.88
N ALA A 113 7.67 19.95 1.64
CA ALA A 113 7.80 21.39 1.44
C ALA A 113 7.56 21.74 -0.04
N VAL A 114 6.66 22.68 -0.31
CA VAL A 114 6.26 23.10 -1.66
C VAL A 114 6.42 24.60 -1.81
N ILE A 115 6.68 25.05 -3.05
CA ILE A 115 6.73 26.45 -3.41
C ILE A 115 5.32 26.94 -3.73
N HIS A 116 4.83 27.86 -2.91
CA HIS A 116 3.57 28.56 -3.12
C HIS A 116 3.81 30.08 -3.02
N ASN A 117 3.44 30.83 -4.07
CA ASN A 117 3.64 32.28 -4.15
C ASN A 117 5.07 32.73 -3.75
N ASP A 118 6.09 32.07 -4.31
CA ASP A 118 7.51 32.32 -4.03
C ASP A 118 7.95 32.08 -2.57
N THR A 119 7.13 31.39 -1.77
CA THR A 119 7.45 30.97 -0.40
C THR A 119 7.41 29.46 -0.24
N LEU A 120 8.22 28.94 0.68
CA LEU A 120 8.20 27.51 1.03
C LEU A 120 7.12 27.27 2.10
N GLU A 121 6.14 26.45 1.76
CA GLU A 121 5.03 26.06 2.64
C GLU A 121 5.01 24.54 2.82
N GLU A 122 4.46 24.07 3.94
CA GLU A 122 4.26 22.64 4.19
C GLU A 122 2.94 22.18 3.57
N ALA A 123 2.98 21.08 2.81
CA ALA A 123 1.81 20.45 2.22
C ALA A 123 1.71 18.97 2.63
N PHE A 124 0.48 18.50 2.81
CA PHE A 124 0.18 17.10 3.09
C PHE A 124 -0.28 16.39 1.82
N VAL A 125 0.38 15.28 1.49
CA VAL A 125 0.05 14.44 0.34
C VAL A 125 -0.28 13.02 0.82
N LEU A 126 -1.48 12.56 0.47
CA LEU A 126 -1.88 11.17 0.68
C LEU A 126 -1.38 10.33 -0.50
N ILE A 127 -0.42 9.45 -0.21
CA ILE A 127 0.19 8.57 -1.20
C ILE A 127 -0.34 7.17 -1.00
N ASP A 128 -0.90 6.57 -2.06
CA ASP A 128 -1.32 5.17 -2.08
C ASP A 128 -0.33 4.32 -2.88
N LEU A 129 0.42 3.45 -2.20
CA LEU A 129 1.40 2.55 -2.82
C LEU A 129 0.77 1.28 -3.42
N THR A 130 -0.53 1.05 -3.22
CA THR A 130 -1.20 -0.20 -3.60
C THR A 130 -1.16 -0.40 -5.11
N ASN A 131 -0.57 -1.51 -5.56
CA ASN A 131 -0.46 -1.83 -6.98
C ASN A 131 0.22 -0.74 -7.83
N ARG A 132 1.06 0.12 -7.22
CA ARG A 132 1.76 1.21 -7.93
C ARG A 132 3.27 1.00 -7.98
N THR A 133 3.86 1.39 -9.10
CA THR A 133 5.31 1.42 -9.31
C THR A 133 5.86 2.84 -9.43
N SER A 134 5.01 3.82 -9.77
CA SER A 134 5.35 5.23 -9.81
C SER A 134 4.15 6.09 -9.43
N ILE A 135 4.42 7.18 -8.71
CA ILE A 135 3.44 8.17 -8.27
C ILE A 135 4.05 9.54 -8.55
N ILE A 136 3.32 10.38 -9.26
CA ILE A 136 3.71 11.75 -9.58
C ILE A 136 2.67 12.67 -8.94
N TRP A 137 3.14 13.66 -8.20
CA TRP A 137 2.30 14.69 -7.61
C TRP A 137 2.89 16.07 -7.88
N GLU A 138 2.02 16.98 -8.31
CA GLU A 138 2.36 18.35 -8.70
C GLU A 138 1.39 19.28 -7.97
N PRO A 139 1.82 19.98 -6.91
CA PRO A 139 0.93 20.78 -6.06
C PRO A 139 0.26 21.92 -6.83
N GLN A 140 0.93 22.47 -7.84
CA GLN A 140 0.38 23.54 -8.69
C GLN A 140 -0.52 23.00 -9.83
N GLY A 141 -0.68 21.68 -9.96
CA GLY A 141 -1.47 21.03 -11.00
C GLY A 141 -0.82 21.03 -12.40
N ASN A 142 -1.53 20.47 -13.37
CA ASN A 142 -1.03 20.20 -14.73
C ASN A 142 -1.24 21.37 -15.71
N ASN A 143 -1.80 22.48 -15.24
CA ASN A 143 -2.24 23.60 -16.09
C ASN A 143 -1.13 24.62 -16.40
N LEU A 144 0.03 24.50 -15.75
CA LEU A 144 1.19 25.33 -16.03
C LEU A 144 1.98 24.74 -17.21
N THR A 145 2.52 25.62 -18.03
CA THR A 145 3.33 25.28 -19.21
C THR A 145 4.44 24.30 -18.83
N SER A 146 4.72 23.31 -19.69
CA SER A 146 5.77 22.32 -19.44
C SER A 146 7.08 23.00 -19.02
N PRO A 147 7.72 22.55 -17.94
CA PRO A 147 8.94 23.18 -17.45
C PRO A 147 10.02 23.17 -18.54
N THR A 148 10.65 24.31 -18.77
CA THR A 148 11.71 24.46 -19.79
C THR A 148 13.07 23.97 -19.26
N LYS A 149 13.19 23.83 -17.93
CA LYS A 149 14.35 23.34 -17.20
C LYS A 149 13.88 22.55 -15.99
N GLU A 150 14.50 21.38 -15.78
CA GLU A 150 14.27 20.54 -14.61
C GLU A 150 15.45 20.67 -13.65
N ILE A 151 15.17 20.93 -12.37
CA ILE A 151 16.17 20.93 -11.30
C ILE A 151 15.72 19.92 -10.27
N LEU A 152 16.50 18.86 -10.10
CA LEU A 152 16.30 17.90 -9.04
C LEU A 152 16.88 18.51 -7.75
N GLN A 153 16.03 18.94 -6.83
CA GLN A 153 16.52 19.54 -5.58
C GLN A 153 16.92 18.47 -4.56
N GLU A 154 16.15 17.38 -4.47
CA GLU A 154 16.38 16.30 -3.52
C GLU A 154 16.00 14.94 -4.13
N SER A 155 16.82 13.92 -3.85
CA SER A 155 16.50 12.53 -4.16
C SER A 155 17.02 11.61 -3.07
N CYS A 156 16.20 10.66 -2.64
CA CYS A 156 16.56 9.68 -1.62
C CYS A 156 15.95 8.32 -1.92
N ASN A 157 16.52 7.27 -1.30
CA ASN A 157 15.87 5.98 -1.24
C ASN A 157 14.86 6.00 -0.10
N PHE A 158 13.59 5.72 -0.38
CA PHE A 158 12.60 5.60 0.67
C PHE A 158 12.39 4.14 1.11
N SER A 159 11.99 3.97 2.36
CA SER A 159 11.58 2.67 2.92
C SER A 159 10.35 2.86 3.80
N ALA A 160 9.49 1.84 3.85
CA ALA A 160 8.32 1.79 4.70
C ALA A 160 7.98 0.33 5.02
N THR A 161 7.29 0.10 6.14
CA THR A 161 6.83 -1.23 6.56
C THR A 161 5.32 -1.34 6.35
N ALA A 162 4.90 -2.31 5.55
CA ALA A 162 3.49 -2.66 5.38
C ALA A 162 3.10 -3.79 6.34
N THR A 163 2.10 -3.56 7.18
CA THR A 163 1.56 -4.53 8.13
C THR A 163 0.12 -4.87 7.78
N PHE A 164 -0.20 -6.16 7.72
CA PHE A 164 -1.55 -6.66 7.50
C PHE A 164 -2.01 -7.42 8.74
N GLN A 165 -3.10 -6.96 9.36
CA GLN A 165 -3.59 -7.54 10.62
C GLN A 165 -5.08 -7.81 10.55
N GLY A 166 -5.48 -9.02 10.93
CA GLY A 166 -6.89 -9.41 11.08
C GLY A 166 -7.10 -10.87 10.72
N ARG A 167 -8.33 -11.20 10.32
CA ARG A 167 -8.72 -12.55 9.92
C ARG A 167 -9.25 -12.56 8.50
N PHE A 168 -9.04 -13.67 7.82
CA PHE A 168 -9.78 -14.02 6.62
C PHE A 168 -10.88 -15.00 7.00
N ALA A 169 -11.97 -14.99 6.24
CA ALA A 169 -13.13 -15.84 6.50
C ALA A 169 -13.34 -16.81 5.33
N TYR A 170 -13.87 -17.99 5.64
CA TYR A 170 -14.10 -19.02 4.64
C TYR A 170 -15.32 -19.90 4.97
N LYS A 171 -15.82 -20.59 3.95
CA LYS A 171 -16.90 -21.56 4.02
C LYS A 171 -16.38 -22.94 3.66
N ILE A 172 -16.68 -23.91 4.52
CA ILE A 172 -16.40 -25.33 4.30
C ILE A 172 -17.67 -26.06 3.88
N ARG A 173 -17.52 -27.06 3.02
CA ARG A 173 -18.63 -27.97 2.72
C ARG A 173 -18.99 -28.74 3.99
N PRO A 174 -20.28 -28.93 4.31
CA PRO A 174 -20.66 -29.85 5.37
C PRO A 174 -20.10 -31.23 5.03
N ARG A 175 -19.36 -31.85 5.96
CA ARG A 175 -19.14 -33.30 5.87
C ARG A 175 -20.51 -33.93 6.10
N GLY A 176 -20.97 -34.73 5.15
CA GLY A 176 -22.18 -35.52 5.36
C GLY A 176 -21.90 -36.48 6.51
N ASP A 177 -22.71 -36.41 7.56
CA ASP A 177 -22.80 -37.52 8.50
C ASP A 177 -23.45 -38.67 7.71
N HIS A 178 -22.67 -39.72 7.44
CA HIS A 178 -23.17 -41.02 7.02
C HIS A 178 -23.52 -41.83 8.27
#